data_AF-A0ABD6F0I0-F1
#
_entry.id   AF-A0ABD6F0I0-F1
#
_cell.length_a   1.000
_cell.length_b   1.000
_cell.length_c   1.000
_cell.angle_alpha   90.00
_cell.angle_beta   90.00
_cell.angle_gamma   90.00
#
_symmetry.space_group_name_H-M   'P 1'
#
loop_
_entity.id
_entity.type
_entity.pdbx_description
1 polymer ?
#
loop_
_entity_poly.entity_id
_entity_poly.type
_entity_poly.pdbx_seq_one_letter_code
_entity_poly.pdbx_strand_id
1 'polypeptide(L)'
;MICNEVGFFQTTDHGKSAFGSMVPLNYYIDLCTDLFGDEVKIGFVRNNNLAARRRWGDADSYNATNIVLLNGVLDPWHALGTYVKIPEQHQLPILIEGAAHCSDMAPEWSGESKALPKVREQIEKEVAYYLRRNDDL
;
A
#
# COMPACT_ATOMS: atom_id res chain seq x y z
N MET A 1 -2.42 13.38 7.05
CA MET A 1 -1.88 12.02 6.86
C MET A 1 -0.45 12.02 6.33
N ILE A 2 -0.17 12.51 5.11
CA ILE A 2 1.19 12.46 4.53
C ILE A 2 2.20 13.31 5.34
N CYS A 3 1.86 14.56 5.66
CA CYS A 3 2.69 15.47 6.47
C CYS A 3 2.82 15.08 7.96
N ASN A 4 2.19 13.97 8.38
CA ASN A 4 2.22 13.55 9.78
C ASN A 4 2.74 12.13 9.89
N GLU A 5 2.13 11.13 9.26
CA GLU A 5 2.41 9.72 9.57
C GLU A 5 3.00 8.96 8.39
N VAL A 6 2.47 9.13 7.18
CA VAL A 6 2.81 8.23 6.08
C VAL A 6 4.09 8.65 5.36
N GLY A 7 4.33 9.95 5.18
CA GLY A 7 5.55 10.45 4.55
C GLY A 7 5.78 10.00 3.10
N PHE A 8 4.77 9.44 2.42
CA PHE A 8 4.88 9.04 1.02
C PHE A 8 4.67 10.26 0.11
N PHE A 9 5.77 10.89 -0.28
CA PHE A 9 5.80 12.01 -1.21
C PHE A 9 6.19 11.49 -2.60
N GLN A 10 5.40 11.83 -3.63
CA GLN A 10 5.65 11.41 -5.02
C GLN A 10 6.69 12.31 -5.68
N THR A 11 7.93 12.23 -5.19
CA THR A 11 9.01 13.10 -5.67
C THR A 11 9.61 12.59 -6.97
N THR A 12 10.27 13.49 -7.68
CA THR A 12 11.06 13.19 -8.88
C THR A 12 12.56 13.30 -8.61
N ASP A 13 12.99 13.24 -7.35
CA ASP A 13 14.40 13.47 -6.95
C ASP A 13 15.38 12.50 -7.62
N HIS A 14 14.90 11.33 -8.06
CA HIS A 14 15.72 10.33 -8.74
C HIS A 14 16.19 10.77 -10.14
N GLY A 15 15.53 11.76 -10.78
CA GLY A 15 15.95 12.34 -12.07
C GLY A 15 15.83 11.44 -13.30
N LYS A 16 15.61 10.13 -13.14
CA LYS A 16 15.51 9.14 -14.23
C LYS A 16 14.08 8.87 -14.71
N SER A 17 13.09 9.62 -14.23
CA SER A 17 11.71 9.51 -14.70
C SER A 17 11.48 10.37 -15.94
N ALA A 18 10.35 10.18 -16.63
CA ALA A 18 9.92 11.07 -17.71
C ALA A 18 9.69 12.52 -17.24
N PHE A 19 9.66 12.77 -15.93
CA PHE A 19 9.46 14.08 -15.30
C PHE A 19 10.77 14.74 -14.84
N GLY A 20 11.93 14.14 -15.11
CA GLY A 20 13.23 14.69 -14.69
C GLY A 20 13.29 14.88 -13.18
N SER A 21 13.64 16.09 -12.73
CA SER A 21 13.77 16.48 -11.31
C SER A 21 12.88 17.68 -10.94
N MET A 22 11.68 17.76 -11.51
CA MET A 22 10.78 18.93 -11.36
C MET A 22 10.13 19.08 -9.99
N VAL A 23 9.81 17.98 -9.29
CA VAL A 23 9.10 18.00 -8.00
C VAL A 23 9.97 17.34 -6.92
N PRO A 24 10.84 18.11 -6.27
CA PRO A 24 11.72 17.60 -5.22
C PRO A 24 11.00 17.43 -3.87
N LEU A 25 11.58 16.66 -2.94
CA LEU A 25 11.01 16.46 -1.60
C LEU A 25 10.74 17.78 -0.85
N ASN A 26 11.62 18.77 -0.95
CA ASN A 26 11.47 20.03 -0.24
C ASN A 26 10.20 20.78 -0.63
N TYR A 27 9.76 20.69 -1.90
CA TYR A 27 8.48 21.26 -2.33
C TYR A 27 7.32 20.77 -1.44
N TYR A 28 7.28 19.46 -1.13
CA TYR A 28 6.25 18.91 -0.27
C TYR A 28 6.41 19.30 1.20
N ILE A 29 7.64 19.44 1.69
CA ILE A 29 7.90 19.88 3.07
C ILE A 29 7.50 21.34 3.26
N ASP A 30 7.79 22.19 2.28
CA ASP A 30 7.37 23.59 2.27
C ASP A 30 5.83 23.66 2.24
N LEU A 31 5.19 22.86 1.38
CA LEU A 31 3.73 22.74 1.36
C LEU A 31 3.14 22.27 2.70
N CYS A 32 3.77 21.30 3.37
CA CYS A 32 3.34 20.86 4.70
C CYS A 32 3.47 21.98 5.73
N THR A 33 4.55 22.77 5.66
CA THR A 33 4.80 23.90 6.56
C THR A 33 3.76 25.01 6.34
N ASP A 34 3.53 25.39 5.08
CA ASP A 34 2.60 26.45 4.69
C ASP A 34 1.15 26.14 5.09
N LEU A 35 0.74 24.86 4.98
CA LEU A 35 -0.63 24.44 5.26
C LEU A 35 -0.90 24.16 6.75
N PHE A 36 0.10 23.67 7.48
CA PHE A 36 -0.11 23.12 8.83
C PHE A 36 0.69 23.80 9.93
N GLY A 37 1.59 24.72 9.61
CA GLY A 37 2.35 25.52 10.58
C GLY A 37 3.86 25.29 10.55
N ASP A 38 4.60 26.26 11.12
CA ASP A 38 6.07 26.29 11.18
C ASP A 38 6.69 25.10 11.92
N GLU A 39 5.91 24.37 12.72
CA GLU A 39 6.30 23.15 13.40
C GLU A 39 6.34 21.92 12.47
N VAL A 40 5.59 21.92 11.35
CA VAL A 40 5.43 20.78 10.44
C VAL A 40 6.56 20.76 9.40
N LYS A 41 7.80 20.77 9.88
CA LYS A 41 9.03 20.70 9.08
C LYS A 41 9.49 19.26 8.87
N ILE A 42 10.53 19.08 8.05
CA ILE A 42 11.10 17.74 7.73
C ILE A 42 11.37 16.87 8.96
N GLY A 43 11.82 17.46 10.08
CA GLY A 43 12.06 16.74 11.33
C GLY A 43 10.78 16.16 11.94
N PHE A 44 9.70 16.93 11.95
CA PHE A 44 8.38 16.49 12.42
C PHE A 44 7.85 15.35 11.55
N VAL A 45 7.80 15.57 10.23
CA VAL A 45 7.30 14.58 9.25
C VAL A 45 8.08 13.27 9.36
N ARG A 46 9.41 13.34 9.38
CA ARG A 46 10.28 12.15 9.49
C ARG A 46 10.06 11.40 10.79
N ASN A 47 10.01 12.10 11.92
CA ASN A 47 9.93 11.46 13.23
C ASN A 47 8.58 10.77 13.44
N ASN A 48 7.49 11.39 13.00
CA ASN A 48 6.17 10.80 13.08
C ASN A 48 6.00 9.67 12.06
N ASN A 49 6.63 9.74 10.88
CA ASN A 49 6.72 8.59 9.98
C ASN A 49 7.45 7.40 10.60
N LEU A 50 8.60 7.62 11.22
CA LEU A 50 9.31 6.58 11.94
C LEU A 50 8.47 6.01 13.09
N ALA A 51 7.65 6.84 13.75
CA ALA A 51 6.75 6.38 14.80
C ALA A 51 5.64 5.47 14.24
N ALA A 52 5.02 5.87 13.12
CA ALA A 52 4.00 5.08 12.43
C ALA A 52 4.57 3.72 11.95
N ARG A 53 5.74 3.73 11.31
CA ARG A 53 6.44 2.52 10.87
C ARG A 53 6.77 1.57 12.03
N ARG A 54 7.25 2.10 13.16
CA ARG A 54 7.47 1.29 14.37
C ARG A 54 6.18 0.69 14.93
N ARG A 55 5.05 1.37 14.78
CA ARG A 55 3.76 0.93 15.34
C ARG A 55 3.07 -0.11 14.45
N TRP A 56 3.14 0.04 13.13
CA TRP A 56 2.35 -0.74 12.17
C TRP A 56 3.19 -1.74 11.36
N GLY A 57 4.52 -1.61 11.40
CA GLY A 57 5.43 -2.37 10.56
C GLY A 57 5.71 -1.69 9.22
N ASP A 58 6.71 -2.22 8.53
CA ASP A 58 7.11 -1.87 7.17
C ASP A 58 6.69 -2.97 6.20
N ALA A 59 6.97 -2.79 4.90
CA ALA A 59 6.68 -3.80 3.87
C ALA A 59 7.17 -5.22 4.25
N ASP A 60 8.32 -5.32 4.93
CA ASP A 60 8.90 -6.62 5.31
C ASP A 60 8.62 -7.03 6.78
N SER A 61 8.03 -6.14 7.58
CA SER A 61 7.77 -6.39 9.01
C SER A 61 6.29 -6.26 9.41
N TYR A 62 5.42 -5.96 8.45
CA TYR A 62 3.99 -6.01 8.61
C TYR A 62 3.55 -7.44 8.99
N ASN A 63 2.74 -7.52 10.04
CA ASN A 63 2.31 -8.78 10.64
C ASN A 63 0.85 -8.65 11.08
N ALA A 64 -0.02 -9.40 10.42
CA ALA A 64 -1.44 -9.48 10.73
C ALA A 64 -1.95 -10.90 10.50
N THR A 65 -3.18 -11.16 10.95
CA THR A 65 -3.85 -12.45 10.72
C THR A 65 -5.09 -12.22 9.87
N ASN A 66 -5.46 -13.22 9.08
CA ASN A 66 -6.67 -13.21 8.26
C ASN A 66 -6.73 -12.02 7.30
N ILE A 67 -5.71 -11.87 6.47
CA ILE A 67 -5.59 -10.74 5.56
C ILE A 67 -5.09 -11.17 4.17
N VAL A 68 -5.73 -10.61 3.15
CA VAL A 68 -5.27 -10.71 1.76
C VAL A 68 -4.75 -9.33 1.34
N LEU A 69 -3.50 -9.27 0.87
CA LEU A 69 -2.78 -8.05 0.53
C LEU A 69 -2.54 -8.03 -0.99
N LEU A 70 -3.43 -7.35 -1.70
CA LEU A 70 -3.51 -7.38 -3.15
C LEU A 70 -2.81 -6.16 -3.74
N ASN A 71 -2.04 -6.35 -4.80
CA ASN A 71 -1.54 -5.26 -5.63
C ASN A 71 -1.54 -5.66 -7.10
N GLY A 72 -1.75 -4.70 -8.00
CA GLY A 72 -1.54 -4.89 -9.44
C GLY A 72 -0.10 -4.58 -9.85
N VAL A 73 0.45 -5.33 -10.81
CA VAL A 73 1.82 -5.07 -11.33
C VAL A 73 1.94 -3.69 -11.99
N LEU A 74 0.86 -3.19 -12.60
CA LEU A 74 0.86 -1.89 -13.27
C LEU A 74 0.60 -0.72 -12.30
N ASP A 75 0.34 -1.02 -11.03
CA ASP A 75 0.08 -0.02 -10.01
C ASP A 75 1.38 0.46 -9.37
N PRO A 76 1.83 1.71 -9.58
CA PRO A 76 3.07 2.19 -8.96
C PRO A 76 3.04 2.13 -7.41
N TRP A 77 1.85 2.08 -6.79
CA TRP A 77 1.70 1.92 -5.35
C TRP A 77 2.11 0.52 -4.84
N HIS A 78 2.17 -0.48 -5.73
CA HIS A 78 2.55 -1.85 -5.38
C HIS A 78 3.94 -1.93 -4.74
N ALA A 79 4.81 -0.95 -4.98
CA ALA A 79 6.15 -0.86 -4.40
C ALA A 79 6.15 -0.64 -2.87
N LEU A 80 5.05 -0.15 -2.30
CA LEU A 80 4.88 0.02 -0.86
C LEU A 80 4.22 -1.19 -0.18
N GLY A 81 3.68 -2.11 -0.98
CA GLY A 81 3.00 -3.29 -0.47
C GLY A 81 3.95 -4.26 0.22
N THR A 82 3.39 -5.10 1.08
CA THR A 82 4.10 -6.27 1.62
C THR A 82 3.94 -7.46 0.69
N TYR A 83 5.01 -8.23 0.52
CA TYR A 83 5.00 -9.52 -0.17
C TYR A 83 5.44 -10.67 0.74
N VAL A 84 5.42 -10.44 2.06
CA VAL A 84 5.70 -11.45 3.08
C VAL A 84 4.46 -12.32 3.26
N LYS A 85 4.56 -13.59 2.84
CA LYS A 85 3.51 -14.60 3.01
C LYS A 85 3.71 -15.36 4.32
N ILE A 86 2.68 -15.41 5.15
CA ILE A 86 2.67 -16.18 6.42
C ILE A 86 1.43 -17.08 6.43
N PRO A 87 1.52 -18.31 5.89
CA PRO A 87 0.37 -19.21 5.73
C PRO A 87 -0.36 -19.51 7.03
N GLU A 88 0.37 -19.70 8.12
CA GLU A 88 -0.17 -20.04 9.44
C GLU A 88 -1.06 -18.94 10.03
N GLN A 89 -0.86 -17.71 9.56
CA GLN A 89 -1.63 -16.53 9.96
C GLN A 89 -2.70 -16.15 8.95
N HIS A 90 -2.80 -16.86 7.82
CA HIS A 90 -3.59 -16.40 6.66
C HIS A 90 -3.20 -14.98 6.22
N GLN A 91 -1.89 -14.66 6.22
CA GLN A 91 -1.35 -13.46 5.60
C GLN A 91 -0.93 -13.78 4.17
N LEU A 92 -1.75 -13.36 3.21
CA LEU A 92 -1.63 -13.75 1.82
C LEU A 92 -1.41 -12.53 0.91
N PRO A 93 -0.16 -12.22 0.55
CA PRO A 93 0.11 -11.23 -0.49
C PRO A 93 -0.11 -11.83 -1.88
N ILE A 94 -0.71 -11.05 -2.79
CA ILE A 94 -0.89 -11.42 -4.20
C ILE A 94 -0.53 -10.22 -5.07
N LEU A 95 0.43 -10.44 -5.98
CA LEU A 95 0.74 -9.50 -7.06
C LEU A 95 0.05 -9.97 -8.35
N ILE A 96 -0.86 -9.16 -8.86
CA ILE A 96 -1.78 -9.50 -9.94
C ILE A 96 -1.22 -9.01 -11.28
N GLU A 97 -0.83 -9.94 -12.14
CA GLU A 97 -0.32 -9.65 -13.48
C GLU A 97 -1.36 -8.92 -14.33
N GLY A 98 -0.95 -7.88 -15.05
CA GLY A 98 -1.83 -7.09 -15.92
C GLY A 98 -2.93 -6.29 -15.21
N ALA A 99 -2.93 -6.23 -13.88
CA ALA A 99 -3.85 -5.41 -13.10
C ALA A 99 -3.20 -4.08 -12.70
N ALA A 100 -4.03 -3.04 -12.58
CA ALA A 100 -3.66 -1.73 -12.06
C ALA A 100 -4.25 -1.53 -10.66
N HIS A 101 -4.38 -0.27 -10.23
CA HIS A 101 -4.82 0.09 -8.88
C HIS A 101 -6.18 -0.53 -8.53
N CYS A 102 -6.21 -1.38 -7.51
CA CYS A 102 -7.39 -2.03 -6.95
C CYS A 102 -8.33 -2.68 -7.99
N SER A 103 -7.79 -3.26 -9.07
CA SER A 103 -8.61 -3.83 -10.15
C SER A 103 -9.44 -5.04 -9.69
N ASP A 104 -9.01 -5.72 -8.64
CA ASP A 104 -9.70 -6.81 -7.95
C ASP A 104 -11.07 -6.39 -7.39
N MET A 105 -11.21 -5.13 -6.95
CA MET A 105 -12.45 -4.57 -6.40
C MET A 105 -13.44 -4.09 -7.48
N ALA A 106 -13.00 -3.99 -8.73
CA ALA A 106 -13.86 -3.57 -9.83
C ALA A 106 -14.81 -4.71 -10.24
N PRO A 107 -16.02 -4.40 -10.73
CA PRO A 107 -16.90 -5.39 -11.35
C PRO A 107 -16.22 -6.10 -12.52
N GLU A 108 -16.59 -7.37 -12.72
CA GLU A 108 -16.12 -8.18 -13.84
C GLU A 108 -16.48 -7.55 -15.19
N TRP A 109 -15.57 -7.65 -16.15
CA TRP A 109 -15.82 -7.21 -17.52
C TRP A 109 -14.93 -7.95 -18.53
N SER A 110 -15.38 -8.02 -19.78
CA SER A 110 -14.80 -8.91 -20.81
C SER A 110 -13.33 -8.70 -21.19
N GLY A 111 -12.75 -7.53 -20.92
CA GLY A 111 -11.35 -7.21 -21.26
C GLY A 111 -10.46 -7.05 -20.03
N GLU A 112 -10.91 -7.47 -18.86
CA GLU A 112 -10.08 -7.44 -17.66
C GLU A 112 -8.88 -8.40 -17.75
N SER A 113 -7.89 -8.21 -16.87
CA SER A 113 -6.76 -9.13 -16.80
C SER A 113 -7.26 -10.55 -16.55
N LYS A 114 -6.72 -11.51 -17.32
CA LYS A 114 -7.02 -12.95 -17.17
C LYS A 114 -6.66 -13.50 -15.78
N ALA A 115 -5.84 -12.79 -15.00
CA ALA A 115 -5.50 -13.17 -13.64
C ALA A 115 -6.62 -12.86 -12.64
N LEU A 116 -7.44 -11.82 -12.90
CA LEU A 116 -8.41 -11.30 -11.94
C LEU A 116 -9.48 -12.31 -11.50
N PRO A 117 -10.12 -13.09 -12.39
CA PRO A 117 -11.14 -14.05 -11.97
C PRO A 117 -10.62 -15.07 -10.96
N LYS A 118 -9.41 -15.61 -11.20
CA LYS A 118 -8.78 -16.58 -10.28
C LYS A 118 -8.40 -15.94 -8.95
N VAL A 119 -7.97 -14.68 -8.95
CA VAL A 119 -7.62 -13.95 -7.73
C VAL A 119 -8.88 -13.65 -6.90
N ARG A 120 -9.99 -13.24 -7.53
CA ARG A 120 -11.28 -13.06 -6.85
C ARG A 120 -11.76 -14.35 -6.21
N GLU A 121 -11.68 -15.48 -6.91
CA GLU A 121 -12.00 -16.80 -6.33
C GLU A 121 -11.15 -17.12 -5.09
N GLN A 122 -9.85 -16.76 -5.11
CA GLN A 122 -8.96 -16.95 -3.96
C GLN A 122 -9.33 -16.04 -2.78
N ILE A 123 -9.69 -14.78 -3.04
CA ILE A 123 -10.16 -13.83 -2.03
C ILE A 123 -11.45 -14.35 -1.38
N GLU A 124 -12.42 -14.80 -2.17
CA GLU A 124 -13.68 -15.35 -1.67
C GLU A 124 -13.46 -16.56 -0.75
N LYS A 125 -12.49 -17.43 -1.07
CA LYS A 125 -12.13 -18.58 -0.22
C LYS A 125 -11.54 -18.16 1.13
N GLU A 126 -10.66 -17.17 1.14
CA GLU A 126 -10.09 -16.60 2.37
C GLU A 126 -11.17 -15.93 3.21
N VAL A 127 -12.04 -15.11 2.61
CA VAL A 127 -13.17 -14.47 3.30
C VAL A 127 -14.11 -15.53 3.89
N ALA A 128 -14.44 -16.59 3.14
CA ALA A 128 -15.26 -17.69 3.66
C ALA A 128 -14.59 -18.46 4.80
N TYR A 129 -13.25 -18.54 4.83
CA TYR A 129 -12.51 -19.06 5.99
C TYR A 129 -12.64 -18.12 7.20
N TYR A 130 -12.50 -16.81 7.01
CA TYR A 130 -12.61 -15.82 8.09
C TYR A 130 -14.00 -15.83 8.75
N LEU A 131 -15.06 -15.99 7.95
CA LEU A 131 -16.43 -16.03 8.44
C LEU A 131 -16.72 -17.28 9.28
N ARG A 132 -16.24 -18.46 8.85
CA ARG A 132 -16.45 -19.72 9.60
C ARG A 132 -15.83 -19.69 11.00
N ARG A 133 -14.71 -18.99 11.19
CA ARG A 133 -14.03 -18.89 12.48
C ARG A 133 -14.83 -18.12 13.54
N ASN A 134 -15.82 -17.31 13.14
CA ASN A 134 -16.67 -16.57 14.06
C ASN A 134 -17.87 -17.38 14.58
N ASP A 135 -18.19 -18.53 13.96
CA ASP A 135 -19.30 -19.40 14.38
C ASP A 135 -18.87 -20.42 15.47
N ASP A 136 -17.56 -20.53 15.75
CA ASP A 136 -16.96 -21.46 16.72
C ASP A 136 -16.54 -20.76 18.05
N LEU A 137 -16.97 -19.50 18.26
CA LEU A 137 -16.79 -18.70 19.50
C LEU A 137 -18.15 -18.39 20.13
#